data_AF-A0ABC8SSZ0-F1
#
_entry.id   AF-A0ABC8SSZ0-F1
#
_cell.length_a   1.000
_cell.length_b   1.000
_cell.length_c   1.000
_cell.angle_alpha   90.00
_cell.angle_beta   90.00
_cell.angle_gamma   90.00
#
_symmetry.space_group_name_H-M   'P 1'
#
loop_
_entity.id
_entity.type
_entity.pdbx_description
1 polymer ?
#
loop_
_entity_poly.entity_id
_entity_poly.type
_entity_poly.pdbx_seq_one_letter_code
_entity_poly.pdbx_strand_id
1 'polypeptide(L)'
;MSCVYTRDVILLEMPLSLRGYGGCASGTTDEGNVEEKWWLPNPKVPPKGLSVDARKRLQQCRDCTNQILKAALAINSNVLAEMEIPNAYLETLPKVWVSMLGLQML
;
A
#
# COMPACT_ATOMS: atom_id res chain seq x y z
N MET A 1 19.67 -23.37 -7.90
CA MET A 1 18.65 -23.00 -8.89
C MET A 1 17.79 -21.89 -8.32
N SER A 2 18.06 -20.65 -8.72
CA SER A 2 17.27 -19.49 -8.33
C SER A 2 16.04 -19.41 -9.24
N CYS A 3 14.90 -19.85 -8.74
CA CYS A 3 13.63 -19.43 -9.34
C CYS A 3 13.37 -18.02 -8.84
N VAL A 4 13.92 -17.04 -9.56
CA VAL A 4 13.58 -15.64 -9.39
C VAL A 4 12.18 -15.49 -9.99
N TYR A 5 11.15 -15.73 -9.19
CA TYR A 5 9.83 -15.23 -9.53
C TYR A 5 9.94 -13.72 -9.50
N THR A 6 9.82 -13.20 -10.71
CA THR A 6 10.12 -11.86 -11.17
C THR A 6 9.57 -10.79 -10.25
N ARG A 7 10.39 -9.75 -10.10
CA ARG A 7 10.18 -8.46 -9.44
C ARG A 7 8.98 -7.64 -9.96
N ASP A 8 8.01 -8.25 -10.64
CA ASP A 8 6.97 -7.54 -11.39
C ASP A 8 5.56 -7.70 -10.81
N VAL A 9 5.40 -8.25 -9.59
CA VAL A 9 4.14 -8.14 -8.83
C VAL A 9 4.42 -7.54 -7.46
N ILE A 10 5.09 -6.40 -7.48
CA ILE A 10 5.14 -5.49 -6.33
C ILE A 10 3.79 -4.76 -6.29
N LEU A 11 2.83 -5.33 -5.57
CA LEU A 11 1.92 -4.50 -4.80
C LEU A 11 2.48 -4.49 -3.37
N LEU A 12 3.67 -3.91 -3.23
CA LEU A 12 3.94 -3.15 -2.03
C LEU A 12 2.80 -2.15 -1.99
N GLU A 13 1.83 -2.39 -1.10
CA GLU A 13 1.26 -1.40 -0.22
C GLU A 13 2.08 -0.10 -0.33
N MET A 14 1.72 0.74 -1.31
CA MET A 14 1.87 2.17 -1.19
C MET A 14 0.58 2.57 -0.50
N PRO A 15 0.49 2.53 0.85
CA PRO A 15 -0.46 3.39 1.50
C PRO A 15 -0.03 4.77 1.06
N LEU A 16 -0.82 5.35 0.14
CA LEU A 16 -0.86 6.77 -0.08
C LEU A 16 -1.44 7.36 1.21
N SER A 17 -0.65 7.33 2.29
CA SER A 17 -0.85 8.12 3.49
C SER A 17 -0.59 9.57 3.10
N LEU A 18 -1.49 10.12 2.27
CA LEU A 18 -1.80 11.54 2.21
C LEU A 18 -3.02 11.77 3.12
N ARG A 19 -3.05 11.11 4.29
CA ARG A 19 -4.08 11.27 5.32
C ARG A 19 -3.91 12.57 6.12
N GLY A 20 -3.07 13.50 5.68
CA GLY A 20 -2.67 14.66 6.48
C GLY A 20 -2.87 16.05 5.87
N TYR A 21 -3.30 16.22 4.61
CA TYR A 21 -3.46 17.57 4.03
C TYR A 21 -4.93 18.01 4.01
N GLY A 22 -5.56 18.02 5.18
CA GLY A 22 -6.88 18.59 5.42
C GLY A 22 -6.80 19.76 6.40
N GLY A 23 -7.30 20.94 5.98
CA GLY A 23 -7.88 21.96 6.86
C GLY A 23 -6.92 22.85 7.66
N CYS A 24 -7.07 24.15 7.53
CA CYS A 24 -6.47 25.12 8.45
C CYS A 24 -7.14 25.03 9.82
N ALA A 25 -6.39 24.69 10.87
CA ALA A 25 -6.58 25.18 12.24
C ALA A 25 -5.35 24.86 13.08
N SER A 26 -4.79 25.89 13.70
CA SER A 26 -3.93 25.94 14.90
C SER A 26 -3.00 24.77 15.25
N GLY A 27 -1.74 25.12 15.57
CA GLY A 27 -0.63 24.20 15.77
C GLY A 27 -0.87 23.05 16.75
N THR A 28 -0.50 21.85 16.31
CA THR A 28 0.47 20.97 16.95
C THR A 28 1.17 20.22 15.81
N THR A 29 2.49 20.19 15.81
CA THR A 29 3.25 19.23 15.01
C THR A 29 2.81 17.85 15.49
N ASP A 30 2.09 17.11 14.64
CA ASP A 30 1.80 15.71 14.88
C ASP A 30 3.13 14.94 14.76
N GLU A 31 3.86 14.83 15.86
CA GLU A 31 5.05 13.98 16.05
C GLU A 31 4.67 12.48 16.05
N GLY A 32 3.51 12.10 15.49
CA GLY A 32 3.02 10.72 15.46
C GLY A 32 3.20 9.98 14.14
N ASN A 33 3.73 10.61 13.08
CA ASN A 33 3.66 10.04 11.72
C ASN A 33 4.99 10.00 10.95
N VAL A 34 6.13 10.19 11.63
CA VAL A 34 7.45 10.21 10.97
C VAL A 34 8.10 8.82 10.92
N GLU A 35 7.67 7.87 11.76
CA GLU A 35 8.27 6.53 11.79
C GLU A 35 7.82 5.59 10.66
N GLU A 36 6.77 5.93 9.90
CA GLU A 36 6.13 4.95 8.99
C GLU A 36 7.00 4.60 7.75
N LYS A 37 8.02 5.40 7.39
CA LYS A 37 8.94 5.15 6.26
C LYS A 37 10.31 5.81 6.47
N TRP A 38 11.18 5.17 7.27
CA TRP A 38 12.52 5.68 7.63
C TRP A 38 13.46 5.96 6.45
N TRP A 39 13.21 5.35 5.29
CA TRP A 39 14.00 5.55 4.07
C TRP A 39 13.54 6.72 3.19
N LEU A 40 12.43 7.40 3.52
CA LEU A 40 11.92 8.50 2.71
C LEU A 40 12.37 9.87 3.25
N PRO A 41 12.71 10.81 2.36
CA PRO A 41 12.97 12.18 2.77
C PRO A 41 11.68 12.84 3.27
N ASN A 42 11.79 13.62 4.35
CA ASN A 42 10.65 14.36 4.90
C ASN A 42 10.23 15.50 3.94
N PRO A 43 8.98 15.52 3.44
CA PRO A 43 8.51 16.59 2.57
C PRO A 43 8.43 17.92 3.31
N LYS A 44 8.93 18.99 2.69
CA LYS A 44 8.90 20.36 3.25
C LYS A 44 7.87 21.22 2.52
N VAL A 45 7.13 22.03 3.28
CA VAL A 45 6.20 23.05 2.76
C VAL A 45 6.58 24.44 3.29
N PRO A 46 6.27 25.53 2.57
CA PRO A 46 6.46 26.88 3.10
C PRO A 46 5.69 27.10 4.41
N PRO A 47 6.15 27.97 5.34
CA PRO A 47 5.46 28.24 6.60
C PRO A 47 4.03 28.78 6.42
N LYS A 48 3.77 29.46 5.30
CA LYS A 48 2.44 29.98 4.92
C LYS A 48 1.54 28.91 4.27
N GLY A 49 2.03 27.68 4.14
CA GLY A 49 1.36 26.59 3.44
C GLY A 49 1.43 26.70 1.91
N LEU A 50 0.78 25.76 1.25
CA LEU A 50 0.60 25.76 -0.21
C LEU A 50 -0.56 26.68 -0.61
N SER A 51 -0.49 27.22 -1.84
CA SER A 51 -1.62 27.95 -2.42
C SER A 51 -2.84 27.04 -2.61
N VAL A 52 -4.02 27.63 -2.70
CA VAL A 52 -5.28 26.90 -2.96
C VAL A 52 -5.19 26.09 -4.25
N ASP A 53 -4.65 26.69 -5.32
CA ASP A 53 -4.47 26.03 -6.60
C ASP A 53 -3.48 24.86 -6.53
N ALA A 54 -2.37 25.01 -5.82
CA ALA A 54 -1.39 23.94 -5.63
C ALA A 54 -2.01 22.76 -4.89
N ARG A 55 -2.77 23.03 -3.82
CA ARG A 55 -3.49 21.99 -3.07
C ARG A 55 -4.54 21.30 -3.92
N LYS A 56 -5.30 22.05 -4.72
CA LYS A 56 -6.30 21.48 -5.64
C LYS A 56 -5.66 20.56 -6.69
N ARG A 57 -4.52 20.96 -7.24
CA ARG A 57 -3.74 20.13 -8.18
C ARG A 57 -3.24 18.84 -7.53
N LEU A 58 -2.65 18.93 -6.34
CA LEU A 58 -2.18 17.74 -5.60
C LEU A 58 -3.32 16.77 -5.31
N GLN A 59 -4.49 17.29 -4.94
CA GLN A 59 -5.68 16.51 -4.69
C GLN A 59 -6.16 15.78 -5.97
N GLN A 60 -6.21 16.49 -7.10
CA GLN A 60 -6.57 15.90 -8.40
C GLN A 60 -5.59 14.81 -8.81
N CYS A 61 -4.29 15.04 -8.65
CA CYS A 61 -3.26 14.03 -8.91
C CYS A 61 -3.46 12.79 -8.02
N ARG A 62 -3.68 12.98 -6.72
CA ARG A 62 -3.95 11.88 -5.78
C ARG A 62 -5.15 11.04 -6.23
N ASP A 63 -6.26 11.70 -6.56
CA ASP A 63 -7.49 11.01 -6.91
C ASP A 63 -7.34 10.28 -8.26
N CYS A 64 -6.64 10.86 -9.23
CA CYS A 64 -6.29 10.20 -10.49
C CYS A 64 -5.39 8.97 -10.27
N THR A 65 -4.29 9.13 -9.52
CA THR A 65 -3.37 8.03 -9.20
C THR A 65 -4.07 6.89 -8.45
N ASN A 66 -5.02 7.21 -7.56
CA ASN A 66 -5.82 6.20 -6.88
C ASN A 66 -6.69 5.38 -7.83
N GLN A 67 -7.24 5.98 -8.89
CA GLN A 67 -8.01 5.22 -9.88
C GLN A 67 -7.12 4.30 -10.71
N ILE A 68 -5.92 4.76 -11.09
CA ILE A 68 -4.92 3.93 -11.77
C ILE A 68 -4.50 2.76 -10.87
N LEU A 69 -4.23 3.02 -9.59
CA LEU A 69 -3.88 2.00 -8.62
C LEU A 69 -4.99 0.96 -8.47
N LYS A 70 -6.25 1.38 -8.34
CA LYS A 70 -7.40 0.48 -8.26
C LYS A 70 -7.53 -0.40 -9.51
N ALA A 71 -7.36 0.18 -10.70
CA ALA A 71 -7.41 -0.57 -11.94
C ALA A 71 -6.27 -1.60 -12.03
N ALA A 72 -5.04 -1.19 -11.69
CA ALA A 72 -3.89 -2.09 -11.66
C ALA A 72 -4.06 -3.22 -10.64
N LEU A 73 -4.54 -2.92 -9.44
CA LEU A 73 -4.87 -3.90 -8.41
C LEU A 73 -5.90 -4.93 -8.90
N ALA A 74 -6.96 -4.47 -9.56
CA ALA A 74 -8.01 -5.33 -10.09
C ALA A 74 -7.45 -6.27 -11.18
N ILE A 75 -6.65 -5.74 -12.11
CA ILE A 75 -6.01 -6.56 -13.16
C ILE A 75 -5.06 -7.59 -12.54
N ASN A 76 -4.19 -7.16 -11.62
CA ASN A 76 -3.23 -8.05 -10.97
C ASN A 76 -3.94 -9.16 -10.20
N SER A 77 -5.02 -8.82 -9.48
CA SER A 77 -5.81 -9.79 -8.71
C SER A 77 -6.48 -10.82 -9.63
N ASN A 78 -7.03 -10.37 -10.77
CA ASN A 78 -7.66 -11.26 -11.73
C ASN A 78 -6.65 -12.23 -12.36
N VAL A 79 -5.50 -11.72 -12.80
CA VAL A 79 -4.44 -12.56 -13.38
C VAL A 79 -3.94 -13.58 -12.37
N LEU A 80 -3.70 -13.17 -11.12
CA LEU A 80 -3.26 -14.09 -10.06
C LEU A 80 -4.31 -15.17 -9.73
N ALA A 81 -5.61 -14.85 -9.83
CA ALA A 81 -6.68 -15.81 -9.58
C ALA A 81 -6.80 -16.88 -10.68
N GLU A 82 -6.35 -16.58 -11.90
CA GLU A 82 -6.33 -17.51 -13.03
C GLU A 82 -5.07 -18.39 -13.07
N MET A 83 -4.04 -18.05 -12.28
CA MET A 83 -2.80 -18.83 -12.25
C MET A 83 -2.98 -20.18 -11.57
N GLU A 84 -2.40 -21.23 -12.15
CA GLU A 84 -2.32 -22.54 -11.52
C GLU A 84 -1.48 -22.46 -10.23
N ILE A 85 -1.94 -23.14 -9.19
CA ILE A 85 -1.24 -23.20 -7.90
C ILE A 85 0.00 -24.08 -8.06
N PRO A 86 1.22 -23.59 -7.76
CA PRO A 86 2.43 -24.40 -7.88
C PRO A 86 2.41 -25.63 -6.94
N ASN A 87 2.83 -26.80 -7.44
CA ASN A 87 2.90 -28.05 -6.65
C ASN A 87 3.74 -27.90 -5.38
N ALA A 88 4.81 -27.11 -5.43
CA ALA A 88 5.64 -26.83 -4.25
C ALA A 88 4.85 -26.18 -3.11
N TYR A 89 3.83 -25.37 -3.42
CA TYR A 89 2.93 -24.83 -2.40
C TYR A 89 2.02 -25.92 -1.84
N LEU A 90 1.42 -26.75 -2.71
CA LEU A 90 0.55 -27.85 -2.31
C LEU A 90 1.25 -28.87 -1.40
N GLU A 91 2.49 -29.22 -1.70
CA GLU A 91 3.31 -30.14 -0.91
C GLU A 91 3.62 -29.62 0.50
N THR A 92 3.61 -28.30 0.69
CA THR A 92 3.84 -27.66 2.00
C THR A 92 2.58 -27.46 2.83
N LEU A 93 1.39 -27.75 2.29
CA LEU A 93 0.14 -27.52 3.02
C LEU A 93 0.02 -28.45 4.23
N PRO A 94 -0.34 -27.93 5.41
CA PRO A 94 -0.71 -28.75 6.56
C PRO A 94 -1.85 -29.70 6.20
N LYS A 95 -1.75 -30.95 6.67
CA LYS A 95 -2.74 -32.01 6.41
C LYS A 95 -4.14 -31.71 6.97
N VAL A 96 -4.26 -30.74 7.87
CA VAL A 96 -5.51 -30.33 8.51
C VAL A 96 -5.67 -28.83 8.38
N TRP A 97 -6.79 -28.39 7.80
CA TRP A 97 -7.14 -26.98 7.59
C TRP A 97 -7.17 -26.16 8.90
N VAL A 98 -7.53 -26.81 10.01
CA VAL A 98 -7.52 -26.24 11.36
C VAL A 98 -6.12 -25.74 11.75
N SER A 99 -5.07 -26.50 11.41
CA SER A 99 -3.68 -26.09 11.64
C SER A 99 -3.26 -24.92 10.75
N MET A 100 -3.85 -24.75 9.57
CA MET A 100 -3.61 -23.60 8.68
C MET A 100 -4.23 -22.32 9.22
N LEU A 101 -5.39 -22.42 9.87
CA LEU A 101 -6.11 -21.27 10.44
C LEU A 101 -5.65 -20.90 11.87
N GLY A 102 -4.73 -21.68 12.45
CA GLY A 102 -4.27 -21.46 13.83
C GLY A 102 -5.37 -21.64 14.89
N LEU A 103 -6.48 -22.30 14.53
CA LEU A 103 -7.59 -22.54 15.44
C LEU A 103 -7.28 -23.77 16.28
N GLN A 104 -6.60 -23.59 17.41
CA GLN A 104 -6.41 -24.68 18.35
C GLN A 104 -7.75 -24.96 19.04
N MET A 105 -8.38 -26.09 18.71
CA MET A 105 -9.59 -26.57 19.39
C MET A 105 -9.27 -26.80 20.87
N LEU A 106 -9.68 -25.86 21.73
CA LEU A 106 -9.74 -26.03 23.18
C LEU A 106 -11.02 -26.78 23.58
#